data_AF-A0A382V3C4-F1
#
_entry.id   AF-A0A382V3C4-F1
#
_cell.length_a   1.000
_cell.length_b   1.000
_cell.length_c   1.000
_cell.angle_alpha   90.00
_cell.angle_beta   90.00
_cell.angle_gamma   90.00
#
_symmetry.space_group_name_H-M   'P 1'
#
loop_
_entity.id
_entity.type
_entity.pdbx_description
1 polymer ?
#
loop_
_entity_poly.entity_id
_entity_poly.type
_entity_poly.pdbx_seq_one_letter_code
_entity_poly.pdbx_strand_id
1 'polypeptide(L)'
;MSLVLVATFLGYYIGNNGIGSWILLTSTLMGTAMTSAGAGALNHYFERKPDKLMNRTMNRPLPAGTISPLSVIIYGVVMVVLGSVILFVKVNMLTGFLSLITAFLYIAIYTPLKRITWLNTSIGS
;
A
#
# COMPACT_ATOMS: atom_id res chain seq x y z
N MET A 1 -6.11 -4.64 1.89
CA MET A 1 -5.28 -4.68 3.12
C MET A 1 -5.23 -6.09 3.72
N SER A 2 -6.35 -6.74 4.02
CA SER A 2 -6.37 -8.11 4.59
C SER A 2 -5.61 -9.14 3.75
N LEU A 3 -5.81 -9.15 2.42
CA LEU A 3 -5.13 -10.09 1.53
C LEU A 3 -3.60 -9.94 1.52
N VAL A 4 -3.09 -8.70 1.61
CA VAL A 4 -1.65 -8.42 1.65
C VAL A 4 -1.03 -8.98 2.93
N LEU A 5 -1.73 -8.88 4.06
CA LEU A 5 -1.26 -9.43 5.34
C LEU A 5 -1.27 -10.96 5.34
N VAL A 6 -2.31 -11.58 4.78
CA VAL A 6 -2.37 -13.04 4.63
C VAL A 6 -1.24 -13.54 3.72
N ALA A 7 -1.00 -12.88 2.59
CA ALA A 7 0.11 -13.22 1.69
C ALA A 7 1.47 -13.03 2.36
N THR A 8 1.65 -11.96 3.15
CA THR A 8 2.89 -11.72 3.91
C THR A 8 3.11 -12.82 4.96
N PHE A 9 2.06 -13.21 5.68
CA PHE A 9 2.13 -14.29 6.67
C PHE A 9 2.50 -15.63 6.03
N LEU A 10 1.82 -16.01 4.94
CA LEU A 10 2.10 -17.23 4.19
C LEU A 10 3.52 -17.22 3.60
N GLY A 11 3.94 -16.10 3.01
CA GLY A 11 5.29 -15.93 2.47
C GLY A 11 6.39 -16.05 3.53
N TYR A 12 6.17 -15.47 4.71
CA TYR A 12 7.09 -15.63 5.85
C TYR A 12 7.13 -17.08 6.33
N TYR A 13 5.97 -17.73 6.46
CA TYR A 13 5.87 -19.11 6.94
C TYR A 13 6.60 -20.10 6.01
N ILE A 14 6.40 -19.97 4.70
CA ILE A 14 7.06 -20.81 3.70
C ILE A 14 8.56 -20.48 3.64
N GLY A 15 8.93 -19.19 3.62
CA GLY A 15 10.33 -18.78 3.49
C GLY A 15 11.21 -19.16 4.68
N ASN A 16 10.62 -19.34 5.86
CA ASN A 16 11.34 -19.69 7.08
C ASN A 16 11.09 -21.14 7.54
N ASN A 17 10.38 -21.96 6.73
CA ASN A 17 9.97 -23.32 7.06
C ASN A 17 9.31 -23.43 8.46
N GLY A 18 8.52 -22.43 8.85
CA GLY A 18 7.91 -22.32 10.17
C GLY A 18 7.95 -20.91 10.76
N ILE A 19 7.46 -20.77 12.00
CA ILE A 19 7.47 -19.50 12.74
C ILE A 19 8.79 -19.42 13.50
N GLY A 20 9.86 -18.98 12.83
CA GLY A 20 11.18 -18.89 13.48
C GLY A 20 11.23 -17.90 14.64
N SER A 21 10.66 -16.69 14.49
CA SER A 21 10.57 -15.72 15.59
C SER A 21 9.29 -14.89 15.52
N TRP A 22 8.56 -14.86 16.62
CA TRP A 22 7.35 -14.05 16.78
C TRP A 22 7.63 -12.54 16.70
N ILE A 23 8.80 -12.09 17.12
CA ILE A 23 9.23 -10.68 16.98
C ILE A 23 9.38 -10.32 15.50
N LEU A 24 9.99 -11.20 14.70
CA LEU A 24 10.18 -10.97 13.28
C LEU A 24 8.83 -10.97 12.57
N LEU A 25 7.97 -11.95 12.84
CA LEU A 25 6.65 -12.07 12.24
C LEU A 25 5.74 -10.87 12.56
N THR A 26 5.74 -10.37 13.80
CA THR A 26 4.95 -9.19 14.15
C THR A 26 5.51 -7.92 13.51
N SER A 27 6.83 -7.76 13.45
CA SER A 27 7.46 -6.62 12.79
C SER A 27 7.25 -6.60 11.27
N THR A 28 7.26 -7.76 10.60
CA THR A 28 6.97 -7.88 9.17
C THR A 28 5.53 -7.49 8.89
N LEU A 29 4.57 -8.05 9.64
CA LEU A 29 3.15 -7.73 9.49
C LEU A 29 2.84 -6.27 9.77
N MET A 30 3.45 -5.69 10.81
CA MET A 30 3.23 -4.28 11.14
C MET A 30 3.81 -3.35 10.06
N GLY A 31 5.03 -3.64 9.61
CA GLY A 31 5.67 -2.89 8.53
C GLY A 31 4.89 -2.97 7.22
N THR A 32 4.41 -4.15 6.83
CA THR A 32 3.60 -4.31 5.61
C THR A 32 2.19 -3.74 5.75
N ALA A 33 1.59 -3.78 6.94
CA ALA A 33 0.32 -3.11 7.20
C ALA A 33 0.44 -1.59 6.99
N MET A 34 1.49 -0.98 7.55
CA MET A 34 1.72 0.46 7.45
C MET A 34 2.01 0.89 6.01
N THR A 35 2.89 0.18 5.30
CA THR A 35 3.16 0.48 3.88
C THR A 35 1.93 0.29 3.01
N SER A 36 1.16 -0.78 3.21
CA SER A 36 -0.08 -1.04 2.46
C SER A 36 -1.15 0.03 2.75
N ALA A 37 -1.30 0.45 4.00
CA ALA A 37 -2.23 1.51 4.38
C ALA A 37 -1.83 2.86 3.76
N GLY A 38 -0.54 3.22 3.80
CA GLY A 38 -0.04 4.44 3.18
C GLY A 38 -0.19 4.45 1.66
N ALA A 39 0.13 3.33 1.00
CA ALA A 39 -0.08 3.16 -0.44
C ALA A 39 -1.56 3.24 -0.83
N GLY A 40 -2.46 2.68 -0.01
CA GLY A 40 -3.91 2.80 -0.20
C GLY A 40 -4.40 4.25 -0.08
N ALA A 41 -3.93 4.98 0.93
CA ALA A 41 -4.27 6.40 1.10
C ALA A 41 -3.80 7.26 -0.10
N LEU A 42 -2.59 7.00 -0.61
CA LEU A 42 -2.07 7.66 -1.81
C LEU A 42 -2.87 7.28 -3.06
N ASN A 43 -3.26 6.02 -3.20
CA ASN A 43 -4.10 5.60 -4.32
C ASN A 43 -5.46 6.31 -4.29
N HIS A 44 -6.08 6.47 -3.12
CA HIS A 44 -7.30 7.27 -2.97
C HIS A 44 -7.10 8.75 -3.34
N TYR A 45 -5.94 9.33 -3.02
CA TYR A 45 -5.61 10.68 -3.44
C TYR A 45 -5.57 10.80 -4.96
N PHE A 46 -4.90 9.86 -5.64
CA PHE A 46 -4.85 9.86 -7.10
C PHE A 46 -6.24 9.67 -7.70
N GLU A 47 -7.04 8.70 -7.23
CA GLU A 47 -8.40 8.40 -7.72
C GLU A 47 -9.46 9.47 -7.39
N ARG A 48 -9.12 10.51 -6.61
CA ARG A 48 -10.05 11.59 -6.19
C ARG A 48 -10.80 12.26 -7.35
N LYS A 49 -10.11 12.55 -8.47
CA LYS A 49 -10.71 13.25 -9.62
C LYS A 49 -11.82 12.43 -10.30
N PRO A 50 -11.57 11.16 -10.74
CA PRO A 50 -12.63 10.32 -11.29
C PRO A 50 -13.71 9.94 -10.27
N ASP A 51 -13.35 9.73 -9.00
CA ASP A 51 -14.35 9.42 -7.96
C ASP A 51 -15.36 10.57 -7.75
N LYS A 52 -14.98 11.82 -8.03
CA LYS A 52 -15.89 12.97 -7.99
C LYS A 52 -16.96 12.94 -9.09
N LEU A 53 -16.70 12.23 -10.19
CA LEU A 53 -17.60 12.16 -11.37
C LEU A 53 -18.53 10.93 -11.30
N MET A 54 -18.38 10.05 -10.30
CA MET A 54 -19.17 8.82 -10.18
C MET A 54 -20.23 8.94 -9.08
N ASN A 55 -21.51 8.76 -9.43
CA ASN A 55 -22.64 8.81 -8.48
C ASN A 55 -22.46 7.90 -7.25
N ARG A 56 -21.73 6.79 -7.41
CA ARG A 56 -21.49 5.81 -6.33
C ARG A 56 -20.36 6.22 -5.37
N THR A 57 -19.38 7.01 -5.80
CA THR A 57 -18.15 7.31 -5.01
C THR A 57 -17.94 8.80 -4.73
N MET A 58 -18.79 9.68 -5.29
CA MET A 58 -18.74 11.13 -5.09
C MET A 58 -18.87 11.59 -3.64
N ASN A 59 -19.58 10.83 -2.79
CA ASN A 59 -19.79 11.16 -1.37
C ASN A 59 -18.65 10.69 -0.46
N ARG A 60 -17.56 10.13 -1.00
CA ARG A 60 -16.40 9.76 -0.19
C ARG A 60 -15.72 11.02 0.37
N PRO A 61 -15.00 10.93 1.51
CA PRO A 61 -14.41 12.10 2.18
C PRO A 61 -13.44 12.92 1.32
N LEU A 62 -12.62 12.27 0.47
CA LEU A 62 -11.67 12.95 -0.42
C LEU A 62 -12.35 13.65 -1.62
N PRO A 63 -13.25 12.98 -2.39
CA PRO A 63 -14.01 13.61 -3.47
C PRO A 63 -14.95 14.71 -3.01
N ALA A 64 -15.60 14.52 -1.86
CA ALA A 64 -16.48 15.51 -1.22
C ALA A 64 -15.73 16.73 -0.68
N GLY A 65 -14.40 16.64 -0.54
CA GLY A 65 -13.56 17.75 -0.08
C GLY A 65 -13.59 17.98 1.43
N THR A 66 -14.11 17.03 2.21
CA THR A 66 -14.13 17.12 3.68
C THR A 66 -12.75 16.92 4.30
N ILE A 67 -11.82 16.29 3.57
CA ILE A 67 -10.42 16.11 3.98
C ILE A 67 -9.50 16.85 3.00
N SER A 68 -8.53 17.60 3.54
CA SER A 68 -7.49 18.25 2.75
C SER A 68 -6.68 17.20 1.96
N PRO A 69 -6.60 17.31 0.62
CA PRO A 69 -5.86 16.36 -0.20
C PRO A 69 -4.38 16.32 0.16
N LEU A 70 -3.83 17.44 0.62
CA LEU A 70 -2.43 17.58 1.04
C LEU A 70 -2.15 16.75 2.29
N SER A 71 -3.08 16.74 3.26
CA SER A 71 -2.98 15.91 4.47
C SER A 71 -2.95 14.42 4.15
N VAL A 72 -3.71 13.99 3.13
CA VAL A 72 -3.76 12.58 2.69
C VAL A 72 -2.44 12.17 2.05
N ILE A 73 -1.84 13.04 1.24
CA ILE A 73 -0.50 12.80 0.67
C ILE A 73 0.53 12.66 1.78
N ILE A 74 0.56 13.62 2.72
CA ILE A 74 1.54 13.61 3.82
C ILE A 74 1.35 12.34 4.65
N TYR A 75 0.12 12.01 5.05
CA TYR A 75 -0.17 10.80 5.80
C TYR A 75 0.28 9.53 5.07
N GLY A 76 -0.03 9.44 3.78
CA GLY A 76 0.34 8.29 2.96
C GLY A 76 1.85 8.13 2.81
N VAL A 77 2.57 9.21 2.52
CA VAL A 77 4.04 9.19 2.42
C VAL A 77 4.68 8.84 3.75
N VAL A 78 4.22 9.45 4.86
CA VAL A 78 4.74 9.15 6.20
C VAL A 78 4.52 7.68 6.56
N MET A 79 3.34 7.12 6.30
CA MET A 79 3.04 5.71 6.56
C MET A 79 3.91 4.76 5.73
N VAL A 80 4.14 5.05 4.44
CA VAL A 80 5.02 4.25 3.58
C VAL A 80 6.47 4.30 4.06
N VAL A 81 6.98 5.49 4.40
CA VAL A 81 8.35 5.66 4.89
C VAL A 81 8.52 4.96 6.24
N LEU A 82 7.62 5.20 7.20
CA LEU A 82 7.70 4.55 8.52
C LEU A 82 7.59 3.03 8.42
N GLY A 83 6.65 2.51 7.62
CA GLY A 83 6.50 1.08 7.41
C GLY A 83 7.74 0.44 6.77
N SER A 84 8.35 1.12 5.78
CA SER A 84 9.59 0.66 5.16
C SER A 84 10.78 0.68 6.14
N VAL A 85 10.91 1.74 6.94
CA VAL A 85 11.97 1.84 7.96
C VAL A 85 11.85 0.71 8.98
N ILE A 86 10.64 0.38 9.42
CA ILE A 86 10.41 -0.77 10.31
C ILE A 86 10.89 -2.07 9.66
N LEU A 87 10.55 -2.30 8.38
CA LEU A 87 11.01 -3.49 7.65
C LEU A 87 12.53 -3.51 7.45
N PHE A 88 13.13 -2.35 7.20
CA PHE A 88 14.57 -2.20 7.00
C PHE A 88 15.35 -2.56 8.27
N VAL A 89 14.91 -2.06 9.43
CA VAL A 89 15.62 -2.22 10.70
C VAL A 89 15.32 -3.57 11.37
N LYS A 90 14.07 -4.04 11.32
CA LYS A 90 13.64 -5.22 12.08
C LYS A 90 13.70 -6.53 11.29
N VAL A 91 13.67 -6.47 9.95
CA VAL A 91 13.58 -7.67 9.10
C VAL A 91 14.86 -7.82 8.31
N ASN A 92 15.07 -6.96 7.31
CA ASN A 92 16.24 -6.97 6.46
C ASN A 92 16.27 -5.68 5.59
N MET A 93 17.48 -5.24 5.24
CA MET A 93 17.72 -4.15 4.29
C MET A 93 17.03 -4.40 2.94
N LEU A 94 17.08 -5.65 2.46
CA LEU A 94 16.48 -6.08 1.20
C LEU A 94 14.94 -5.94 1.21
N THR A 95 14.30 -6.36 2.30
CA THR A 95 12.83 -6.24 2.47
C THR A 95 12.36 -4.80 2.60
N GLY A 96 13.14 -3.95 3.29
CA GLY A 96 12.87 -2.51 3.37
C GLY A 96 12.89 -1.87 1.98
N PHE A 97 13.92 -2.15 1.18
CA PHE A 97 14.05 -1.61 -0.18
C PHE A 97 12.95 -2.11 -1.13
N LEU A 98 12.61 -3.41 -1.07
CA LEU A 98 11.52 -3.98 -1.86
C LEU A 98 10.16 -3.36 -1.49
N SER A 99 9.93 -3.04 -0.22
CA SER A 99 8.69 -2.39 0.21
C SER A 99 8.55 -0.97 -0.36
N LEU A 100 9.66 -0.22 -0.48
CA LEU A 100 9.67 1.09 -1.11
C LEU A 100 9.43 1.00 -2.60
N ILE A 101 10.12 0.07 -3.27
CA ILE A 101 9.93 -0.17 -4.71
C ILE A 101 8.48 -0.56 -4.98
N THR A 102 7.91 -1.49 -4.23
CA THR A 102 6.52 -1.93 -4.44
C THR A 102 5.52 -0.79 -4.22
N ALA A 103 5.68 0.02 -3.16
CA ALA A 103 4.86 1.20 -2.95
C ALA A 103 5.01 2.22 -4.09
N PHE A 104 6.24 2.49 -4.54
CA PHE A 104 6.53 3.40 -5.64
C PHE A 104 5.93 2.90 -6.97
N LEU A 105 6.17 1.64 -7.35
CA LEU A 105 5.61 1.04 -8.57
C LEU A 105 4.08 1.06 -8.53
N TYR A 106 3.47 0.77 -7.38
CA TYR A 106 2.03 0.80 -7.23
C TYR A 106 1.46 2.20 -7.47
N ILE A 107 2.04 3.23 -6.86
CA ILE A 107 1.52 4.59 -6.95
C ILE A 107 1.89 5.27 -8.28
N ALA A 108 3.15 5.14 -8.71
CA ALA A 108 3.70 5.87 -9.86
C ALA A 108 3.49 5.16 -11.20
N ILE A 109 3.35 3.83 -11.21
CA ILE A 109 3.15 3.06 -12.45
C ILE A 109 1.73 2.53 -12.53
N TYR A 110 1.27 1.76 -11.54
CA TYR A 110 -0.02 1.10 -11.62
C TYR A 110 -1.20 2.09 -11.62
N THR A 111 -1.23 3.05 -10.69
CA THR A 111 -2.33 4.03 -10.61
C THR A 111 -2.53 4.90 -11.87
N PRO A 112 -1.48 5.44 -12.54
CA PRO A 112 -1.67 6.14 -13.81
C PRO A 112 -1.95 5.19 -14.97
N LEU A 113 -1.34 4.00 -15.00
CA LEU A 113 -1.56 3.02 -16.08
C LEU A 113 -3.02 2.56 -16.14
N LYS A 114 -3.67 2.43 -14.98
CA LYS A 114 -5.11 2.15 -14.85
C LYS A 114 -6.01 3.17 -15.59
N ARG A 115 -5.51 4.36 -15.93
CA ARG A 115 -6.24 5.38 -16.70
C ARG A 115 -6.01 5.31 -18.20
N ILE A 116 -4.97 4.63 -18.65
CA ILE A 116 -4.50 4.69 -20.04
C ILE A 116 -4.91 3.43 -20.80
N THR A 117 -4.95 2.25 -20.16
CA THR A 117 -5.20 0.98 -20.85
C THR A 117 -6.35 0.17 -20.27
N TRP A 118 -7.24 -0.29 -21.16
CA TRP A 118 -8.33 -1.24 -20.88
C TRP A 118 -7.83 -2.63 -20.43
N LEU A 119 -6.53 -2.90 -20.56
CA LEU A 119 -5.83 -4.12 -20.15
C LEU A 119 -5.81 -4.34 -18.62
N ASN A 120 -6.29 -3.38 -17.82
CA ASN A 120 -6.39 -3.54 -16.37
C ASN A 120 -7.30 -4.72 -15.95
N THR A 121 -8.20 -5.18 -16.82
CA THR A 121 -9.06 -6.34 -16.56
C THR A 121 -8.34 -7.68 -16.73
N SER A 122 -7.33 -7.76 -17.61
CA SER A 122 -6.56 -8.99 -17.86
C SER A 122 -5.33 -9.14 -16.95
N ILE A 123 -4.79 -8.03 -16.46
CA ILE A 123 -3.64 -8.03 -15.53
C ILE A 123 -4.12 -8.04 -14.06
N GLY A 124 -5.36 -7.64 -13.81
CA GLY A 124 -5.95 -7.53 -12.46
C GLY A 124 -6.83 -8.72 -12.03
N SER A 125 -6.97 -9.78 -12.84
CA SER A 125 -7.65 -11.03 -12.47
C SER A 125 -6.72 -11.99 -11.75
#